data_AF-A0A440LYG3-F1
#
_entry.id   AF-A0A440LYG3-F1
#
_cell.length_a   1.000
_cell.length_b   1.000
_cell.length_c   1.000
_cell.angle_alpha   90.00
_cell.angle_beta   90.00
_cell.angle_gamma   90.00
#
_symmetry.space_group_name_H-M   'P 1'
#
loop_
_entity.id
_entity.type
_entity.pdbx_description
1 polymer ?
#
loop_
_entity_poly.entity_id
_entity_poly.type
_entity_poly.pdbx_seq_one_letter_code
_entity_poly.pdbx_strand_id
1 'polypeptide(L)'
;MLALAIAFWQLSTATAQQYPVTCENGMDVMVLIGALSDRAYQEQRDGDVDDACFTVLQMIELQDSLIQAHKSCGWVSLAVQGETLLRQYKNMYKQFDCAE
;
A
#
# COMPACT_ATOMS: atom_id res chain seq x y z
N MET A 1 20.62 -21.45 8.23
CA MET A 1 19.47 -20.54 8.49
C MET A 1 19.49 -19.42 7.45
N LEU A 2 19.20 -19.74 6.18
CA LEU A 2 19.32 -18.77 5.06
C LEU A 2 18.22 -18.94 4.00
N ALA A 3 17.18 -19.73 4.28
CA ALA A 3 16.10 -20.01 3.33
C ALA A 3 14.83 -19.18 3.56
N LEU A 4 14.66 -18.56 4.74
CA LEU A 4 13.44 -17.80 5.07
C LEU A 4 13.47 -16.33 4.64
N ALA A 5 14.64 -15.76 4.35
CA ALA A 5 14.72 -14.36 3.91
C ALA A 5 14.35 -14.20 2.43
N ILE A 6 14.62 -15.20 1.59
CA ILE A 6 14.43 -15.11 0.12
C ILE A 6 12.96 -15.27 -0.29
N ALA A 7 12.15 -15.97 0.52
CA ALA A 7 10.73 -16.15 0.24
C ALA A 7 9.91 -14.85 0.37
N PHE A 8 10.37 -13.88 1.16
CA PHE A 8 9.71 -12.57 1.27
C PHE A 8 9.96 -11.68 0.03
N TRP A 9 11.12 -11.82 -0.60
CA TRP A 9 11.49 -11.03 -1.80
C TRP A 9 10.85 -11.55 -3.09
N GLN A 10 10.40 -12.81 -3.15
CA GLN A 10 9.72 -13.33 -4.34
C GLN A 10 8.20 -13.15 -4.32
N LEU A 11 7.63 -12.67 -3.20
CA LEU A 11 6.23 -12.25 -3.13
C LEU A 11 6.03 -10.76 -3.44
N SER A 12 7.09 -9.96 -3.60
CA SER A 12 6.97 -8.52 -3.85
C SER A 12 6.69 -8.14 -5.31
N THR A 13 6.64 -9.11 -6.22
CA THR A 13 6.14 -8.92 -7.59
C THR A 13 4.69 -9.37 -7.78
N ALA A 14 4.04 -9.90 -6.74
CA ALA A 14 2.59 -10.01 -6.75
C ALA A 14 2.05 -8.57 -6.68
N THR A 15 1.69 -8.03 -7.84
CA THR A 15 1.00 -6.76 -7.98
C THR A 15 -0.12 -6.69 -6.93
N ALA A 16 -0.18 -5.58 -6.17
CA ALA A 16 -1.26 -5.30 -5.22
C ALA A 16 -2.67 -5.62 -5.77
N GLN A 17 -2.86 -5.52 -7.09
CA GLN A 17 -4.06 -5.94 -7.82
C GLN A 17 -4.54 -7.38 -7.54
N GLN A 18 -3.69 -8.28 -7.05
CA GLN A 18 -4.05 -9.68 -6.80
C GLN A 18 -4.30 -10.01 -5.33
N TYR A 19 -4.17 -9.07 -4.39
CA TYR A 19 -4.51 -9.32 -2.98
C TYR A 19 -5.96 -8.91 -2.72
N PRO A 20 -6.94 -9.84 -2.75
CA PRO A 20 -8.34 -9.48 -2.54
C PRO A 20 -8.51 -8.94 -1.12
N VAL A 21 -8.91 -7.68 -0.98
CA VAL A 21 -9.17 -7.07 0.33
C VAL A 21 -10.57 -7.44 0.79
N THR A 22 -10.66 -8.09 1.95
CA THR A 22 -11.90 -8.55 2.58
C THR A 22 -12.00 -8.01 4.01
N CYS A 23 -13.15 -8.21 4.66
CA CYS A 23 -13.30 -7.89 6.08
C CYS A 23 -12.25 -8.61 6.95
N GLU A 24 -11.92 -9.86 6.60
CA GLU A 24 -11.13 -10.77 7.44
C GLU A 24 -9.64 -10.49 7.38
N ASN A 25 -9.13 -10.02 6.23
CA ASN A 25 -7.71 -9.73 6.04
C ASN A 25 -7.36 -8.24 6.10
N GLY A 26 -8.30 -7.37 6.49
CA GLY A 26 -8.07 -5.93 6.54
C GLY A 26 -6.87 -5.51 7.41
N MET A 27 -6.57 -6.28 8.47
CA MET A 27 -5.38 -6.05 9.30
C MET A 27 -4.07 -6.38 8.57
N ASP A 28 -4.03 -7.48 7.84
CA ASP A 28 -2.86 -7.88 7.04
C ASP A 28 -2.58 -6.87 5.93
N VAL A 29 -3.65 -6.33 5.31
CA VAL A 29 -3.55 -5.27 4.31
C VAL A 29 -2.98 -3.98 4.89
N MET A 30 -3.37 -3.59 6.11
CA MET A 30 -2.77 -2.43 6.78
C MET A 30 -1.28 -2.62 7.06
N VAL A 31 -0.87 -3.83 7.46
CA VAL A 31 0.56 -4.15 7.66
C VAL A 31 1.33 -4.08 6.33
N LEU A 32 0.74 -4.61 5.25
CA LEU A 32 1.32 -4.53 3.91
C LEU A 32 1.48 -3.07 3.45
N ILE A 33 0.46 -2.23 3.63
CA ILE A 33 0.53 -0.80 3.29
C ILE A 33 1.65 -0.11 4.08
N GLY A 34 1.83 -0.44 5.35
CA GLY A 34 2.95 0.05 6.16
C GLY A 34 4.32 -0.30 5.56
N ALA A 35 4.51 -1.57 5.18
CA ALA A 35 5.76 -2.03 4.56
C ALA A 35 6.02 -1.37 3.20
N LEU A 36 4.97 -1.15 2.39
CA LEU A 36 5.08 -0.42 1.12
C LEU A 36 5.45 1.05 1.35
N SER A 37 4.95 1.68 2.43
CA SER A 37 5.32 3.05 2.76
C SER A 37 6.82 3.17 3.07
N ASP A 38 7.37 2.25 3.86
CA ASP A 38 8.81 2.23 4.17
C ASP A 38 9.65 2.01 2.91
N ARG A 39 9.18 1.12 2.02
CA ARG A 39 9.81 0.85 0.74
C ARG A 39 9.81 2.08 -0.17
N ALA A 40 8.67 2.75 -0.32
CA ALA A 40 8.54 3.94 -1.16
C ALA A 40 9.50 5.07 -0.72
N TYR A 41 9.65 5.28 0.60
CA TYR A 41 10.63 6.24 1.13
C TYR A 41 12.08 5.83 0.88
N GLN A 42 12.38 4.52 0.91
CA GLN A 42 13.73 4.02 0.59
C GLN A 42 14.04 4.24 -0.89
N GLU A 43 13.15 3.83 -1.79
CA GLU A 43 13.29 4.03 -3.24
C GLU A 43 13.49 5.52 -3.57
N GLN A 44 12.68 6.40 -2.98
CA GLN A 44 12.82 7.84 -3.19
C GLN A 44 14.15 8.40 -2.66
N ARG A 45 14.62 7.93 -1.51
CA ARG A 45 15.89 8.36 -0.93
C ARG A 45 17.07 7.89 -1.78
N ASP A 46 16.95 6.71 -2.36
CA ASP A 46 18.00 6.09 -3.18
C ASP A 46 18.00 6.68 -4.62
N GLY A 47 16.99 7.48 -4.96
CA GLY A 47 16.86 8.22 -6.22
C GLY A 47 16.03 7.49 -7.29
N ASP A 48 15.45 6.35 -6.93
CA ASP A 48 14.65 5.49 -7.79
C ASP A 48 13.19 5.98 -7.83
N VAL A 49 12.97 7.18 -8.37
CA VAL A 49 11.68 7.88 -8.35
C VAL A 49 10.57 7.05 -9.00
N ASP A 50 10.84 6.40 -10.14
CA ASP A 50 9.84 5.59 -10.85
C ASP A 50 9.31 4.43 -9.99
N ASP A 51 10.22 3.73 -9.29
CA ASP A 51 9.87 2.63 -8.40
C ASP A 51 9.15 3.15 -7.16
N ALA A 52 9.60 4.27 -6.58
CA ALA A 52 8.91 4.94 -5.49
C ALA A 52 7.47 5.28 -5.88
N CYS A 53 7.27 5.87 -7.06
CA CYS A 53 5.96 6.21 -7.61
C CYS A 53 5.08 4.97 -7.79
N PHE A 54 5.64 3.89 -8.35
CA PHE A 54 4.93 2.62 -8.50
C PHE A 54 4.50 2.05 -7.15
N THR A 55 5.38 2.06 -6.14
CA THR A 55 5.07 1.58 -4.79
C THR A 55 3.96 2.42 -4.13
N VAL A 56 4.00 3.76 -4.28
CA VAL A 56 2.93 4.63 -3.78
C VAL A 56 1.60 4.37 -4.48
N LEU A 57 1.60 4.10 -5.79
CA LEU A 57 0.38 3.76 -6.53
C LEU A 57 -0.25 2.47 -5.98
N GLN A 58 0.55 1.45 -5.69
CA GLN A 58 0.08 0.21 -5.07
C GLN A 58 -0.57 0.46 -3.70
N MET A 59 0.01 1.34 -2.88
CA MET A 59 -0.58 1.73 -1.60
C MET A 59 -1.94 2.42 -1.77
N ILE A 60 -2.06 3.30 -2.76
CA ILE A 60 -3.31 4.00 -3.08
C ILE A 60 -4.40 2.98 -3.44
N GLU A 61 -4.09 2.02 -4.32
CA GLU A 61 -5.03 0.96 -4.75
C GLU A 61 -5.46 0.04 -3.59
N LEU A 62 -4.51 -0.38 -2.75
CA LEU A 62 -4.81 -1.20 -1.56
C LEU A 62 -5.65 -0.45 -0.55
N GLN A 63 -5.32 0.82 -0.29
CA GLN A 63 -6.05 1.64 0.67
C GLN A 63 -7.48 1.92 0.19
N ASP A 64 -7.69 2.15 -1.10
CA ASP A 64 -9.03 2.29 -1.67
C ASP A 64 -9.84 1.00 -1.52
N SER A 65 -9.24 -0.14 -1.87
CA SER A 65 -9.86 -1.46 -1.71
C SER A 65 -10.22 -1.75 -0.24
N LEU A 66 -9.35 -1.37 0.70
CA LEU A 66 -9.60 -1.51 2.13
C LEU A 66 -10.74 -0.60 2.64
N ILE A 67 -10.85 0.63 2.13
CA ILE A 67 -11.98 1.51 2.44
C ILE A 67 -13.29 0.87 1.95
N GLN A 68 -13.31 0.33 0.73
CA GLN A 68 -14.49 -0.32 0.18
C GLN A 68 -14.88 -1.57 0.99
N ALA A 69 -13.90 -2.40 1.37
CA ALA A 69 -14.12 -3.54 2.25
C ALA A 69 -14.72 -3.07 3.59
N HIS A 70 -14.09 -2.13 4.30
CA HIS A 70 -14.60 -1.58 5.56
C HIS A 70 -16.03 -1.04 5.46
N LYS A 71 -16.38 -0.34 4.37
CA LYS A 71 -17.75 0.13 4.11
C LYS A 71 -18.71 -1.06 3.99
N SER A 72 -18.34 -2.09 3.24
CA SER A 72 -19.17 -3.29 3.05
C SER A 72 -19.39 -4.08 4.34
N CYS A 73 -18.40 -4.11 5.24
CA CYS A 73 -18.48 -4.77 6.55
C CYS A 73 -19.23 -3.94 7.62
N GLY A 74 -19.69 -2.73 7.29
CA GLY A 74 -20.32 -1.81 8.25
C GLY A 74 -19.35 -1.06 9.18
N TRP A 75 -18.04 -1.12 8.92
CA TRP A 75 -17.00 -0.45 9.71
C TRP A 75 -16.76 0.98 9.24
N VAL A 76 -17.80 1.80 9.33
CA VAL A 76 -17.81 3.18 8.78
C VAL A 76 -16.69 4.05 9.36
N SER A 77 -16.40 3.95 10.65
CA SER A 77 -15.33 4.75 11.29
C SER A 77 -13.93 4.40 10.76
N LEU A 78 -13.67 3.13 10.42
CA LEU A 78 -12.41 2.70 9.82
C LEU A 78 -12.33 3.10 8.35
N ALA A 79 -13.44 3.08 7.62
CA ALA A 79 -13.49 3.60 6.25
C ALA A 79 -13.15 5.11 6.19
N VAL A 80 -13.69 5.92 7.11
CA VAL A 80 -13.39 7.36 7.19
C VAL A 80 -11.92 7.62 7.53
N GLN A 81 -11.34 6.84 8.44
CA GLN A 81 -9.90 6.92 8.73
C GLN A 81 -9.06 6.53 7.50
N GLY A 82 -9.48 5.48 6.78
CA GLY A 82 -8.85 5.07 5.52
C GLY A 82 -8.86 6.18 4.46
N GLU A 83 -9.94 6.95 4.33
CA GLU A 83 -10.00 8.08 3.39
C GLU A 83 -8.97 9.18 3.73
N THR A 84 -8.66 9.36 5.02
CA THR A 84 -7.59 10.28 5.45
C THR A 84 -6.22 9.76 5.01
N LEU A 85 -5.94 8.47 5.20
CA LEU A 85 -4.69 7.83 4.76
C LEU A 85 -4.56 7.85 3.23
N LEU A 86 -5.65 7.55 2.51
CA LEU A 86 -5.68 7.61 1.04
C LEU A 86 -5.28 9.00 0.53
N ARG A 87 -5.74 10.06 1.20
CA ARG A 87 -5.34 11.44 0.86
C ARG A 87 -3.86 11.67 1.13
N GLN A 88 -3.31 11.14 2.22
CA GLN A 88 -1.88 11.24 2.51
C GLN A 88 -1.04 10.53 1.43
N TYR A 89 -1.44 9.33 1.00
CA TYR A 89 -0.72 8.62 -0.06
C TYR A 89 -0.80 9.33 -1.41
N LYS A 90 -1.95 9.90 -1.77
CA LYS A 90 -2.08 10.77 -2.96
C LYS A 90 -1.20 12.02 -2.88
N ASN A 91 -1.05 12.61 -1.69
CA ASN A 91 -0.15 13.73 -1.49
C ASN A 91 1.32 13.29 -1.60
N MET A 92 1.67 12.12 -1.08
CA MET A 92 3.01 11.55 -1.20
C MET A 92 3.38 11.28 -2.66
N TYR A 93 2.45 10.73 -3.46
CA TYR A 93 2.62 10.55 -4.90
C TYR A 93 2.99 11.86 -5.60
N LYS A 94 2.31 12.96 -5.23
CA LYS A 94 2.64 14.30 -5.75
C LYS A 94 3.97 14.84 -5.23
N GLN A 95 4.34 14.54 -3.98
CA GLN A 95 5.61 14.98 -3.39
C GLN A 95 6.81 14.27 -4.01
N PHE A 96 6.64 13.05 -4.49
CA PHE A 96 7.67 12.30 -5.20
C PHE A 96 7.82 12.74 -6.66
N ASP A 97 7.03 13.74 -7.11
CA ASP A 97 7.01 14.25 -8.49
C ASP A 97 6.62 13.17 -9.52
N CYS A 98 5.75 12.24 -9.11
CA CYS A 98 5.20 11.23 -9.99
C CYS A 98 4.30 11.88 -11.05
N ALA A 99 4.51 11.54 -12.32
CA ALA A 99 3.69 12.05 -13.43
C ALA A 99 2.23 11.56 -13.28
N GLU A 100 1.27 12.50 -13.38
CA GLU A 100 -0.18 12.21 -13.40
C GLU A 100 -0.65 11.56 -14.71
#